data_AF-U9SX07-F1
#
_entry.id   AF-U9SX07-F1
#
_cell.length_a   1.000
_cell.length_b   1.000
_cell.length_c   1.000
_cell.angle_alpha   90.00
_cell.angle_beta   90.00
_cell.angle_gamma   90.00
#
_symmetry.space_group_name_H-M   'P 1'
#
loop_
_entity.id
_entity.type
_entity.pdbx_description
1 polymer ?
#
loop_
_entity_poly.entity_id
_entity_poly.type
_entity_poly.pdbx_seq_one_letter_code
_entity_poly.pdbx_strand_id
1 'polypeptide(L)'
;VIDEPIYSKKPRHDSLSNDGMNVYNQFREVYWLDAVCHQSGNSPEQRLFRDILMRLRDGESTIDNWRILATRFDNSSTTENNQFMDAIHITSRKVDVHEINLAKLKSLNAPIARVRAVHTGGNDASKADSDTAKGLEAQLLLSKGVRVMLRANLSVETGLVNGSVGTIDDILFQENQGPPSLPIAVLVEFDNYNGPAIISTKGNKVVPITPIRRFWETKTVACSRLQIPLTFAYKV
;
A
#
# COMPACT_ATOMS: atom_id res chain seq x y z
N VAL A 1 -19.91 11.17 10.54
CA VAL A 1 -20.46 9.88 11.02
C VAL A 1 -19.40 9.29 11.91
N ILE A 2 -19.70 9.05 13.18
CA ILE A 2 -18.77 8.36 14.09
C ILE A 2 -19.08 6.89 13.92
N ASP A 3 -18.17 6.14 13.30
CA ASP A 3 -18.34 4.70 13.15
C ASP A 3 -18.27 4.05 14.53
N GLU A 4 -19.35 3.43 14.97
CA GLU A 4 -19.38 2.70 16.23
C GLU A 4 -18.96 1.24 16.03
N PRO A 5 -18.14 0.66 16.92
CA PRO A 5 -17.75 -0.74 16.84
C PRO A 5 -18.97 -1.66 16.84
N ILE A 6 -18.94 -2.75 16.07
CA ILE A 6 -20.08 -3.66 15.90
C ILE A 6 -20.56 -4.29 17.22
N TYR A 7 -19.68 -4.38 18.22
CA TYR A 7 -19.99 -4.86 19.57
C TYR A 7 -20.56 -3.77 20.52
N SER A 8 -20.83 -2.56 20.02
CA SER A 8 -21.47 -1.48 20.78
C SER A 8 -22.86 -1.92 21.26
N LYS A 9 -23.16 -1.74 22.55
CA LYS A 9 -24.46 -2.11 23.14
C LYS A 9 -25.53 -1.02 22.99
N LYS A 10 -25.21 0.11 22.32
CA LYS A 10 -26.15 1.22 22.15
C LYS A 10 -27.08 0.96 20.97
N PRO A 11 -28.41 1.10 21.12
CA PRO A 11 -29.33 1.01 19.99
C PRO A 11 -29.01 2.14 19.01
N ARG A 12 -28.84 1.79 17.73
CA ARG A 12 -28.41 2.73 16.70
C ARG A 12 -29.62 3.32 15.98
N HIS A 13 -29.55 4.60 15.65
CA HIS A 13 -30.64 5.32 14.96
C HIS A 13 -30.82 4.89 13.50
N ASP A 14 -29.82 4.23 12.90
CA ASP A 14 -29.81 3.81 11.50
C ASP A 14 -30.20 2.32 11.36
N SER A 15 -31.15 2.02 10.47
CA SER A 15 -31.67 0.65 10.27
C SER A 15 -30.61 -0.30 9.75
N LEU A 16 -29.77 0.15 8.81
CA LEU A 16 -28.69 -0.66 8.24
C LEU A 16 -27.68 -1.08 9.32
N SER A 17 -27.38 -0.16 10.24
CA SER A 17 -26.51 -0.45 11.38
C SER A 17 -27.10 -1.49 12.34
N ASN A 18 -28.43 -1.51 12.54
CA ASN A 18 -29.11 -2.53 13.34
C ASN A 18 -29.16 -3.88 12.62
N ASP A 19 -29.37 -3.89 11.30
CA ASP A 19 -29.32 -5.10 10.48
C ASP A 19 -27.93 -5.74 10.52
N GLY A 20 -26.86 -4.94 10.42
CA GLY A 20 -25.48 -5.41 10.55
C GLY A 20 -25.20 -6.06 11.92
N MET A 21 -25.74 -5.49 13.00
CA MET A 21 -25.66 -6.07 14.35
C MET A 21 -26.46 -7.37 14.45
N ASN A 22 -27.64 -7.44 13.86
CA ASN A 22 -28.45 -8.66 13.84
C ASN A 22 -27.76 -9.80 13.07
N VAL A 23 -27.12 -9.50 11.94
CA VAL A 23 -26.30 -10.48 11.21
C VAL A 23 -25.09 -10.90 12.02
N TYR A 24 -24.40 -9.95 12.66
CA TYR A 24 -23.25 -10.26 13.53
C TYR A 24 -23.63 -11.21 14.67
N ASN A 25 -24.78 -11.01 15.30
CA ASN A 25 -25.28 -11.88 16.37
C ASN A 25 -25.71 -13.29 15.89
N GLN A 26 -25.76 -13.54 14.57
CA GLN A 26 -26.01 -14.89 14.04
C GLN A 26 -24.74 -15.74 13.97
N PHE A 27 -23.53 -15.17 14.06
CA PHE A 27 -22.31 -15.94 14.13
C PHE A 27 -22.25 -16.73 15.45
N ARG A 28 -22.16 -18.06 15.35
CA ARG A 28 -22.13 -18.97 16.52
C ARG A 28 -20.75 -19.51 16.85
N GLU A 29 -19.85 -19.48 15.88
CA GLU A 29 -18.52 -20.05 15.99
C GLU A 29 -17.48 -18.96 15.81
N VAL A 30 -16.47 -18.97 16.67
CA VAL A 30 -15.32 -18.06 16.60
C VAL A 30 -14.07 -18.91 16.62
N TYR A 31 -13.28 -18.78 15.57
CA TYR A 31 -11.99 -19.45 15.43
C TYR A 31 -10.88 -18.43 15.71
N TRP A 32 -10.01 -18.75 16.66
CA TRP A 32 -8.89 -17.89 17.05
C TRP A 32 -7.61 -18.42 16.42
N LEU A 33 -6.88 -17.54 15.72
CA LEU A 33 -5.53 -17.83 15.29
C LEU A 33 -4.57 -17.39 16.39
N ASP A 34 -3.77 -18.32 16.91
CA ASP A 34 -2.84 -18.12 18.02
C ASP A 34 -1.36 -18.07 17.57
N ALA A 35 -1.06 -18.55 16.36
CA ALA A 35 0.28 -18.56 15.80
C ALA A 35 0.66 -17.23 15.14
N VAL A 36 1.76 -16.62 15.59
CA VAL A 36 2.35 -15.42 14.98
C VAL A 36 3.32 -15.81 13.86
N CYS A 37 2.95 -15.53 12.61
CA CYS A 37 3.76 -15.89 11.44
C CYS A 37 4.70 -14.77 10.94
N HIS A 38 4.40 -13.49 11.21
CA HIS A 38 5.20 -12.36 10.72
C HIS A 38 6.55 -12.24 11.46
N GLN A 39 6.55 -12.36 12.80
CA GLN A 39 7.75 -12.35 13.65
C GLN A 39 8.13 -13.77 14.12
N SER A 40 8.12 -14.72 13.18
CA SER A 40 8.29 -16.17 13.44
C SER A 40 9.71 -16.57 13.88
N GLY A 41 10.70 -15.68 13.71
CA GLY A 41 12.07 -15.97 14.11
C GLY A 41 12.23 -16.19 15.62
N ASN A 42 13.16 -17.07 15.99
CA ASN A 42 13.33 -17.59 17.35
C ASN A 42 14.59 -17.10 18.06
N SER A 43 15.17 -15.97 17.63
CA SER A 43 16.23 -15.34 18.42
C SER A 43 15.65 -14.80 19.74
N PRO A 44 16.47 -14.65 20.80
CA PRO A 44 16.04 -14.02 22.05
C PRO A 44 15.41 -12.64 21.82
N GLU A 45 15.96 -11.85 20.91
CA GLU A 45 15.50 -10.50 20.56
C GLU A 45 14.14 -10.55 19.85
N GLN A 46 13.93 -11.49 18.92
CA GLN A 46 12.67 -11.64 18.21
C GLN A 46 11.55 -12.15 19.14
N ARG A 47 11.86 -13.06 20.07
CA ARG A 47 10.90 -13.49 21.10
C ARG A 47 10.51 -12.32 22.00
N LEU A 48 11.51 -11.57 22.50
CA LEU A 48 11.26 -10.39 23.34
C LEU A 48 10.39 -9.36 22.61
N PHE A 49 10.69 -9.07 21.35
CA PHE A 49 9.90 -8.15 20.55
C PHE A 49 8.45 -8.66 20.35
N ARG A 50 8.27 -9.95 20.07
CA ARG A 50 6.94 -10.56 19.95
C ARG A 50 6.14 -10.43 21.24
N ASP A 51 6.77 -10.67 22.39
CA ASP A 51 6.12 -10.53 23.70
C ASP A 51 5.72 -9.08 23.99
N ILE A 52 6.55 -8.11 23.61
CA ILE A 52 6.21 -6.68 23.69
C ILE A 52 4.98 -6.37 22.84
N LEU A 53 4.91 -6.86 21.60
CA LEU A 53 3.76 -6.64 20.71
C LEU A 53 2.46 -7.24 21.26
N MET A 54 2.54 -8.43 21.87
CA MET A 54 1.38 -9.08 22.51
C MET A 54 0.87 -8.26 23.70
N ARG A 55 1.76 -7.81 24.58
CA ARG A 55 1.40 -6.91 25.69
C ARG A 55 0.83 -5.58 25.20
N LEU A 56 1.38 -5.02 24.13
CA LEU A 56 0.89 -3.77 23.55
C LEU A 56 -0.54 -3.92 23.02
N ARG A 57 -0.83 -5.03 22.33
CA ARG A 57 -2.17 -5.36 21.84
C ARG A 57 -3.20 -5.43 22.96
N ASP A 58 -2.83 -6.04 24.08
CA ASP A 58 -3.73 -6.30 25.20
C ASP A 58 -3.79 -5.12 26.20
N GLY A 59 -3.01 -4.05 25.97
CA GLY A 59 -2.96 -2.86 26.82
C GLY A 59 -2.10 -3.01 28.09
N GLU A 60 -1.30 -4.06 28.17
CA GLU A 60 -0.49 -4.44 29.33
C GLU A 60 0.98 -3.97 29.19
N SER A 61 1.19 -2.82 28.56
CA SER A 61 2.53 -2.29 28.32
C SER A 61 3.19 -1.82 29.62
N THR A 62 4.46 -2.19 29.82
CA THR A 62 5.27 -1.79 30.99
C THR A 62 6.28 -0.71 30.62
N ILE A 63 6.83 -0.04 31.64
CA ILE A 63 7.93 0.93 31.46
C ILE A 63 9.16 0.26 30.81
N ASP A 64 9.44 -1.00 31.13
CA ASP A 64 10.56 -1.72 30.53
C ASP A 64 10.33 -2.03 29.05
N ASN A 65 9.10 -2.37 28.65
CA ASN A 65 8.75 -2.48 27.22
C ASN A 65 9.02 -1.15 26.51
N TRP A 66 8.60 -0.03 27.11
CA TRP A 66 8.85 1.29 26.55
C TRP A 66 10.34 1.61 26.45
N ARG A 67 11.14 1.32 27.49
CA ARG A 67 12.60 1.54 27.47
C ARG A 67 13.27 0.77 26.33
N ILE A 68 12.87 -0.48 26.11
CA ILE A 68 13.38 -1.31 25.00
C ILE A 68 13.02 -0.69 23.65
N LEU A 69 11.79 -0.24 23.45
CA LEU A 69 11.40 0.42 22.19
C LEU A 69 12.09 1.77 22.01
N ALA A 70 12.29 2.52 23.11
CA ALA A 70 12.91 3.83 23.09
C ALA A 70 14.39 3.78 22.66
N THR A 71 15.08 2.64 22.82
CA THR A 71 16.43 2.48 22.26
C THR A 71 16.46 2.56 20.73
N ARG A 72 15.31 2.47 20.06
CA ARG A 72 15.17 2.59 18.60
C ARG A 72 14.80 4.00 18.14
N PHE A 73 14.58 4.93 19.06
CA PHE A 73 14.28 6.33 18.71
C PHE A 73 15.52 7.13 18.35
N ASP A 74 16.69 6.68 18.80
CA ASP A 74 17.92 7.42 18.60
C ASP A 74 18.58 7.04 17.26
N ASN A 75 18.62 8.00 16.34
CA ASN A 75 19.21 7.87 15.00
C ASN A 75 20.74 8.02 15.02
N SER A 76 21.40 7.81 16.16
CA SER A 76 22.82 8.13 16.35
C SER A 76 23.77 7.14 15.66
N SER A 77 23.29 5.94 15.29
CA SER A 77 24.04 4.97 14.48
C SER A 77 23.82 5.20 12.99
N THR A 78 24.81 5.80 12.31
CA THR A 78 24.82 5.93 10.84
C THR A 78 24.75 4.57 10.14
N THR A 79 25.30 3.51 10.74
CA THR A 79 25.24 2.15 10.20
C THR A 79 23.82 1.59 10.20
N GLU A 80 23.06 1.73 11.29
CA GLU A 80 21.68 1.25 11.37
C GLU A 80 20.76 2.06 10.46
N ASN A 81 20.91 3.39 10.44
CA ASN A 81 20.13 4.26 9.54
C ASN A 81 20.33 3.88 8.06
N ASN A 82 21.57 3.54 7.67
CA ASN A 82 21.85 3.12 6.30
C ASN A 82 21.19 1.78 5.95
N GLN A 83 20.98 0.87 6.91
CA GLN A 83 20.26 -0.39 6.68
C GLN A 83 18.77 -0.16 6.36
N PHE A 84 18.19 0.93 6.87
CA PHE A 84 16.78 1.27 6.66
C PHE A 84 16.58 2.43 5.68
N MET A 85 17.61 2.83 4.93
CA MET A 85 17.54 3.94 3.99
C MET A 85 16.44 3.73 2.93
N ASP A 86 16.26 2.49 2.48
CA ASP A 86 15.26 2.09 1.48
C ASP A 86 13.98 1.50 2.10
N ALA A 87 13.85 1.55 3.44
CA ALA A 87 12.69 1.04 4.13
C ALA A 87 11.46 1.94 3.93
N ILE A 88 10.29 1.31 3.86
CA ILE A 88 9.02 2.02 3.89
C ILE A 88 8.83 2.57 5.31
N HIS A 89 8.54 3.86 5.39
CA HIS A 89 8.25 4.50 6.66
C HIS A 89 6.75 4.71 6.83
N ILE A 90 6.23 4.47 8.03
CA ILE A 90 4.81 4.61 8.32
C ILE A 90 4.53 6.01 8.87
N THR A 91 3.44 6.64 8.45
CA THR A 91 2.97 7.93 9.01
C THR A 91 1.49 7.84 9.40
N SER A 92 1.09 8.67 10.35
CA SER A 92 -0.30 8.67 10.84
C SER A 92 -1.27 9.38 9.90
N ARG A 93 -0.81 10.27 9.01
CA ARG A 93 -1.69 11.10 8.17
C ARG A 93 -1.38 10.94 6.69
N LYS A 94 -2.43 10.71 5.88
CA LYS A 94 -2.35 10.64 4.41
C LYS A 94 -1.73 11.91 3.78
N VAL A 95 -1.94 13.09 4.37
CA VAL A 95 -1.34 14.34 3.89
C VAL A 95 0.18 14.32 4.01
N ASP A 96 0.72 13.83 5.13
CA ASP A 96 2.16 13.73 5.34
C ASP A 96 2.78 12.70 4.39
N VAL A 97 2.08 11.57 4.15
CA VAL A 97 2.48 10.57 3.15
C VAL A 97 2.64 11.22 1.78
N HIS A 98 1.64 12.01 1.36
CA HIS A 98 1.66 12.67 0.06
C HIS A 98 2.79 13.70 -0.05
N GLU A 99 2.93 14.58 0.94
CA GLU A 99 3.95 15.64 0.92
C GLU A 99 5.36 15.07 0.91
N ILE A 100 5.64 14.04 1.73
CA ILE A 100 6.95 13.43 1.81
C ILE A 100 7.27 12.64 0.53
N ASN A 101 6.32 11.85 0.02
CA ASN A 101 6.51 11.12 -1.25
C ASN A 101 6.76 12.10 -2.41
N LEU A 102 6.04 13.23 -2.44
CA LEU A 102 6.24 14.26 -3.45
C LEU A 102 7.58 14.98 -3.31
N ALA A 103 8.01 15.30 -2.08
CA ALA A 103 9.31 15.90 -1.82
C ALA A 103 10.46 14.96 -2.25
N LYS A 104 10.34 13.66 -1.95
CA LYS A 104 11.31 12.64 -2.38
C LYS A 104 11.34 12.51 -3.90
N LEU A 105 10.17 12.48 -4.56
CA LEU A 105 10.08 12.47 -6.02
C LEU A 105 10.77 13.70 -6.64
N LYS A 106 10.56 14.91 -6.09
CA LYS A 106 11.22 16.13 -6.54
C LYS A 106 12.74 16.07 -6.34
N SER A 107 13.21 15.46 -5.25
CA SER A 107 14.65 15.34 -4.95
C SER A 107 15.42 14.43 -5.93
N LEU A 108 14.73 13.56 -6.67
CA LEU A 108 15.37 12.69 -7.68
C LEU A 108 15.92 13.48 -8.88
N ASN A 109 15.48 14.73 -9.07
CA ASN A 109 15.87 15.59 -10.20
C ASN A 109 15.73 14.91 -11.57
N ALA A 110 14.70 14.07 -11.70
CA ALA A 110 14.38 13.31 -12.90
C ALA A 110 13.04 13.78 -13.50
N PRO A 111 12.81 13.61 -14.82
CA PRO A 111 11.53 13.92 -15.43
C PRO A 111 10.38 13.14 -14.77
N ILE A 112 9.26 13.83 -14.51
CA ILE A 112 8.07 13.25 -13.88
C ILE A 112 6.95 13.17 -14.92
N ALA A 113 6.53 11.94 -15.24
CA ALA A 113 5.35 11.66 -16.04
C ALA A 113 4.09 11.74 -15.17
N ARG A 114 3.24 12.72 -15.42
CA ARG A 114 1.92 12.84 -14.78
C ARG A 114 0.86 12.13 -15.62
N VAL A 115 0.46 10.94 -15.22
CA VAL A 115 -0.48 10.08 -15.92
C VAL A 115 -1.89 10.22 -15.35
N ARG A 116 -2.89 10.40 -16.20
CA ARG A 116 -4.31 10.46 -15.81
C ARG A 116 -5.00 9.13 -16.08
N ALA A 117 -5.81 8.68 -15.13
CA ALA A 117 -6.62 7.49 -15.29
C ALA A 117 -7.73 7.70 -16.35
N VAL A 118 -8.22 6.58 -16.89
CA VAL A 118 -9.39 6.58 -17.80
C VAL A 118 -10.61 6.09 -17.01
N HIS A 119 -11.69 6.87 -17.07
CA HIS A 119 -12.89 6.65 -16.24
C HIS A 119 -14.13 6.32 -17.06
N THR A 120 -15.05 5.57 -16.47
CA THR A 120 -16.47 5.48 -16.91
C THR A 120 -17.36 5.81 -15.72
N GLY A 121 -18.51 6.46 -15.94
CA GLY A 121 -19.39 6.93 -14.85
C GLY A 121 -19.29 8.43 -14.53
N GLY A 122 -18.65 9.22 -15.40
CA GLY A 122 -18.62 10.68 -15.29
C GLY A 122 -17.89 11.20 -14.04
N ASN A 123 -18.45 12.24 -13.43
CA ASN A 123 -17.85 12.91 -12.26
C ASN A 123 -17.74 12.01 -11.03
N ASP A 124 -18.66 11.07 -10.86
CA ASP A 124 -18.64 10.11 -9.75
C ASP A 124 -17.38 9.25 -9.82
N ALA A 125 -16.94 8.90 -11.03
CA ALA A 125 -15.76 8.06 -11.22
C ALA A 125 -14.43 8.85 -11.16
N SER A 126 -14.41 10.06 -11.71
CA SER A 126 -13.20 10.89 -11.78
C SER A 126 -12.83 11.51 -10.43
N LYS A 127 -13.82 11.81 -9.59
CA LYS A 127 -13.61 12.41 -8.25
C LYS A 127 -13.45 11.39 -7.12
N ALA A 128 -13.76 10.12 -7.36
CA ALA A 128 -13.57 9.08 -6.37
C ALA A 128 -12.10 9.00 -5.91
N ASP A 129 -11.88 8.74 -4.62
CA ASP A 129 -10.54 8.48 -4.10
C ASP A 129 -10.02 7.09 -4.54
N SER A 130 -8.75 6.80 -4.23
CA SER A 130 -8.15 5.52 -4.58
C SER A 130 -8.74 4.36 -3.76
N ASP A 131 -9.21 4.59 -2.54
CA ASP A 131 -9.86 3.57 -1.71
C ASP A 131 -11.16 3.07 -2.37
N THR A 132 -12.02 3.99 -2.79
CA THR A 132 -13.24 3.70 -3.57
C THR A 132 -12.90 3.01 -4.89
N ALA A 133 -11.82 3.43 -5.55
CA ALA A 133 -11.33 2.85 -6.79
C ALA A 133 -10.44 1.61 -6.59
N LYS A 134 -10.50 0.96 -5.41
CA LYS A 134 -9.80 -0.31 -5.09
C LYS A 134 -8.29 -0.24 -5.33
N GLY A 135 -7.68 0.83 -4.84
CA GLY A 135 -6.23 1.09 -4.86
C GLY A 135 -5.70 1.78 -6.12
N LEU A 136 -6.55 2.20 -7.06
CA LEU A 136 -6.12 2.90 -8.28
C LEU A 136 -6.21 4.43 -8.14
N GLU A 137 -5.09 5.12 -8.34
CA GLU A 137 -5.04 6.58 -8.31
C GLU A 137 -5.70 7.23 -9.52
N ALA A 138 -6.44 8.34 -9.31
CA ALA A 138 -7.00 9.12 -10.41
C ALA A 138 -5.91 9.80 -11.25
N GLN A 139 -4.83 10.22 -10.57
CA GLN A 139 -3.64 10.78 -11.19
C GLN A 139 -2.40 10.15 -10.55
N LEU A 140 -1.58 9.53 -11.37
CA LEU A 140 -0.34 8.86 -10.95
C LEU A 140 0.86 9.67 -11.43
N LEU A 141 1.82 9.91 -10.54
CA LEU A 141 3.11 10.47 -10.91
C LEU A 141 4.10 9.31 -11.05
N LEU A 142 4.85 9.28 -12.14
CA LEU A 142 5.84 8.25 -12.43
C LEU A 142 7.17 8.90 -12.79
N SER A 143 8.27 8.31 -12.34
CA SER A 143 9.62 8.72 -12.73
C SER A 143 10.55 7.51 -12.68
N LYS A 144 11.55 7.48 -13.56
CA LYS A 144 12.55 6.41 -13.55
C LYS A 144 13.38 6.50 -12.26
N GLY A 145 13.73 5.35 -11.68
CA GLY A 145 14.50 5.24 -10.43
C GLY A 145 13.67 5.44 -9.15
N VAL A 146 12.35 5.67 -9.25
CA VAL A 146 11.52 5.85 -8.06
C VAL A 146 11.08 4.50 -7.47
N ARG A 147 11.03 4.41 -6.13
CA ARG A 147 10.48 3.26 -5.40
C ARG A 147 8.96 3.27 -5.46
N VAL A 148 8.39 2.14 -5.88
CA VAL A 148 6.96 1.94 -6.03
C VAL A 148 6.49 0.67 -5.34
N MET A 149 5.22 0.66 -4.95
CA MET A 149 4.52 -0.45 -4.36
C MET A 149 3.35 -0.85 -5.26
N LEU A 150 3.24 -2.15 -5.52
CA LEU A 150 2.12 -2.74 -6.25
C LEU A 150 0.86 -2.73 -5.39
N ARG A 151 -0.27 -2.29 -5.96
CA ARG A 151 -1.58 -2.16 -5.29
C ARG A 151 -2.59 -3.21 -5.74
N ALA A 152 -2.12 -4.30 -6.34
CA ALA A 152 -2.93 -5.40 -6.83
C ALA A 152 -2.20 -6.73 -6.70
N ASN A 153 -2.95 -7.80 -6.47
CA ASN A 153 -2.44 -9.15 -6.64
C ASN A 153 -2.48 -9.50 -8.13
N LEU A 154 -1.30 -9.63 -8.75
CA LEU A 154 -1.16 -10.00 -10.16
C LEU A 154 -0.74 -11.47 -10.30
N SER A 155 0.20 -11.93 -9.48
CA SER A 155 0.63 -13.33 -9.44
C SER A 155 1.26 -13.65 -8.09
N VAL A 156 0.57 -14.48 -7.29
CA VAL A 156 1.05 -14.92 -5.98
C VAL A 156 2.29 -15.81 -6.13
N GLU A 157 2.27 -16.71 -7.11
CA GLU A 157 3.34 -17.69 -7.36
C GLU A 157 4.69 -17.02 -7.66
N THR A 158 4.67 -15.89 -8.34
CA THR A 158 5.90 -15.17 -8.73
C THR A 158 6.28 -14.04 -7.77
N GLY A 159 5.44 -13.77 -6.75
CA GLY A 159 5.68 -12.72 -5.76
C GLY A 159 5.17 -11.32 -6.15
N LEU A 160 4.35 -11.19 -7.19
CA LEU A 160 3.68 -9.94 -7.57
C LEU A 160 2.33 -9.80 -6.87
N VAL A 161 2.39 -9.50 -5.58
CA VAL A 161 1.24 -9.32 -4.71
C VAL A 161 1.07 -7.86 -4.29
N ASN A 162 -0.10 -7.52 -3.76
CA ASN A 162 -0.33 -6.22 -3.17
C ASN A 162 0.68 -6.01 -2.03
N GLY A 163 1.41 -4.90 -2.07
CA GLY A 163 2.51 -4.59 -1.15
C GLY A 163 3.90 -4.90 -1.70
N SER A 164 4.03 -5.62 -2.83
CA SER A 164 5.34 -5.86 -3.45
C SER A 164 5.99 -4.55 -3.86
N VAL A 165 7.25 -4.37 -3.46
CA VAL A 165 8.02 -3.13 -3.66
C VAL A 165 9.04 -3.36 -4.77
N GLY A 166 9.24 -2.32 -5.59
CA GLY A 166 10.24 -2.32 -6.64
C GLY A 166 10.66 -0.92 -7.05
N THR A 167 11.51 -0.85 -8.06
CA THR A 167 12.04 0.39 -8.62
C THR A 167 11.67 0.49 -10.10
N ILE A 168 11.14 1.64 -10.52
CA ILE A 168 10.82 1.87 -11.94
C ILE A 168 12.12 1.96 -12.74
N ASP A 169 12.30 1.07 -13.72
CA ASP A 169 13.41 1.15 -14.66
C ASP A 169 13.06 2.00 -15.90
N ASP A 170 11.86 1.78 -16.46
CA ASP A 170 11.37 2.52 -17.63
C ASP A 170 9.84 2.64 -17.68
N ILE A 171 9.34 3.56 -18.50
CA ILE A 171 7.92 3.83 -18.72
C ILE A 171 7.66 3.79 -20.23
N LEU A 172 6.87 2.82 -20.67
CA LEU A 172 6.62 2.57 -22.08
C LEU A 172 5.30 3.23 -22.51
N PHE A 173 5.39 4.28 -23.32
CA PHE A 173 4.23 4.88 -23.98
C PHE A 173 4.06 4.32 -25.39
N GLN A 174 2.84 4.41 -25.90
CA GLN A 174 2.59 4.15 -27.31
C GLN A 174 3.31 5.20 -28.18
N GLU A 175 3.67 4.81 -29.40
CA GLU A 175 4.29 5.72 -30.36
C GLU A 175 3.46 6.99 -30.53
N ASN A 176 4.13 8.14 -30.50
CA ASN A 176 3.52 9.48 -30.52
C ASN A 176 2.56 9.80 -29.36
N GLN A 177 2.59 9.01 -28.28
CA GLN A 177 1.92 9.33 -27.03
C GLN A 177 2.93 9.62 -25.91
N GLY A 178 2.45 10.33 -24.90
CA GLY A 178 3.20 10.63 -23.69
C GLY A 178 2.26 11.10 -22.59
N PRO A 179 2.80 11.55 -21.45
CA PRO A 179 1.98 12.16 -20.41
C PRO A 179 1.14 13.30 -21.00
N PRO A 180 -0.17 13.37 -20.68
CA PRO A 180 -0.83 12.71 -19.56
C PRO A 180 -1.55 11.39 -19.87
N SER A 181 -1.33 10.80 -21.05
CA SER A 181 -1.94 9.51 -21.41
C SER A 181 -1.43 8.36 -20.54
N LEU A 182 -2.17 7.25 -20.53
CA LEU A 182 -1.72 6.01 -19.88
C LEU A 182 -0.54 5.40 -20.66
N PRO A 183 0.52 4.94 -19.98
CA PRO A 183 1.53 4.12 -20.63
C PRO A 183 0.96 2.73 -20.95
N ILE A 184 1.56 2.06 -21.93
CA ILE A 184 1.31 0.65 -22.24
C ILE A 184 1.72 -0.21 -21.03
N ALA A 185 2.90 0.07 -20.48
CA ALA A 185 3.42 -0.60 -19.31
C ALA A 185 4.45 0.28 -18.58
N VAL A 186 4.62 0.02 -17.29
CA VAL A 186 5.76 0.50 -16.49
C VAL A 186 6.67 -0.69 -16.21
N LEU A 187 7.93 -0.60 -16.59
CA LEU A 187 8.92 -1.64 -16.31
C LEU A 187 9.46 -1.46 -14.90
N VAL A 188 9.24 -2.44 -14.04
CA VAL A 188 9.61 -2.38 -12.62
C VAL A 188 10.51 -3.56 -12.27
N GLU A 189 11.63 -3.27 -11.63
CA GLU A 189 12.48 -4.24 -10.96
C GLU A 189 11.96 -4.44 -9.52
N PHE A 190 11.35 -5.58 -9.24
CA PHE A 190 10.78 -5.89 -7.92
C PHE A 190 11.78 -6.63 -7.03
N ASP A 191 11.87 -6.25 -5.77
CA ASP A 191 12.91 -6.71 -4.83
C ASP A 191 12.89 -8.23 -4.61
N ASN A 192 11.69 -8.83 -4.57
CA ASN A 192 11.48 -10.24 -4.23
C ASN A 192 10.77 -11.01 -5.35
N TYR A 193 10.89 -10.56 -6.60
CA TYR A 193 10.27 -11.23 -7.74
C TYR A 193 11.11 -12.40 -8.24
N ASN A 194 10.48 -13.57 -8.34
CA ASN A 194 11.16 -14.82 -8.69
C ASN A 194 10.67 -15.44 -10.01
N GLY A 195 9.79 -14.74 -10.73
CA GLY A 195 9.27 -15.21 -12.01
C GLY A 195 10.13 -14.83 -13.22
N PRO A 196 9.65 -15.14 -14.44
CA PRO A 196 10.29 -14.70 -15.68
C PRO A 196 10.32 -13.17 -15.81
N ALA A 197 11.44 -12.62 -16.24
CA ALA A 197 11.63 -11.16 -16.38
C ALA A 197 12.27 -10.81 -17.71
N ILE A 198 12.03 -9.57 -18.16
CA ILE A 198 12.77 -8.97 -19.27
C ILE A 198 14.10 -8.46 -18.72
N ILE A 199 15.19 -8.64 -19.47
CA ILE A 199 16.47 -8.03 -19.13
C ILE A 199 16.50 -6.64 -19.78
N SER A 200 16.58 -5.60 -18.95
CA SER A 200 16.68 -4.23 -19.47
C SER A 200 18.05 -3.98 -20.11
N THR A 201 18.18 -2.86 -20.82
CA THR A 201 19.47 -2.45 -21.41
C THR A 201 20.57 -2.22 -20.37
N LYS A 202 20.19 -2.05 -19.09
CA LYS A 202 21.11 -1.93 -17.95
C LYS A 202 21.45 -3.27 -17.29
N GLY A 203 20.84 -4.38 -17.74
CA GLY A 203 21.03 -5.71 -17.17
C GLY A 203 20.06 -6.07 -16.03
N ASN A 204 19.11 -5.21 -15.69
CA ASN A 204 18.19 -5.43 -14.58
C ASN A 204 17.03 -6.36 -14.99
N LYS A 205 16.53 -7.16 -14.04
CA LYS A 205 15.36 -8.01 -14.24
C LYS A 205 14.08 -7.19 -14.00
N VAL A 206 13.40 -6.84 -15.08
CA VAL A 206 12.22 -5.97 -15.02
C VAL A 206 10.96 -6.71 -15.47
N VAL A 207 9.84 -6.36 -14.84
CA VAL A 207 8.51 -6.89 -15.17
C VAL A 207 7.63 -5.75 -15.68
N PRO A 208 6.94 -5.93 -16.83
CA PRO A 208 5.99 -4.94 -17.31
C PRO A 208 4.71 -4.96 -16.47
N ILE A 209 4.40 -3.84 -15.82
CA ILE A 209 3.13 -3.62 -15.12
C ILE A 209 2.21 -2.81 -16.02
N THR A 210 1.11 -3.44 -16.44
CA THR A 210 0.13 -2.85 -17.36
C THR A 210 -1.05 -2.22 -16.61
N PRO A 211 -1.81 -1.30 -17.23
CA PRO A 211 -3.02 -0.77 -16.63
C PRO A 211 -4.03 -1.88 -16.31
N ILE A 212 -4.67 -1.79 -15.15
CA ILE A 212 -5.79 -2.68 -14.78
C ILE A 212 -7.05 -1.86 -14.58
N ARG A 213 -8.21 -2.47 -14.81
CA ARG A 213 -9.52 -1.84 -14.61
C ARG A 213 -10.15 -2.30 -13.30
N ARG A 214 -10.63 -1.35 -12.51
CA ARG A 214 -11.45 -1.62 -11.32
C ARG A 214 -12.85 -1.03 -11.50
N PHE A 215 -13.83 -1.71 -10.94
CA PHE A 215 -15.25 -1.34 -11.00
C PHE A 215 -15.83 -1.20 -9.60
N TRP A 216 -16.74 -0.24 -9.46
CA TRP A 216 -17.57 -0.02 -8.28
C TRP A 216 -18.89 0.62 -8.69
N GLU A 217 -19.88 0.55 -7.82
CA GLU A 217 -21.20 1.13 -8.06
C GLU A 217 -21.41 2.32 -7.13
N THR A 218 -21.97 3.40 -7.67
CA THR A 218 -22.60 4.44 -6.87
C THR A 218 -24.11 4.22 -6.87
N LYS A 219 -24.85 5.01 -6.10
CA LYS A 219 -26.33 4.95 -6.08
C LYS A 219 -26.96 5.22 -7.46
N THR A 220 -26.20 5.86 -8.35
CA THR A 220 -26.70 6.45 -9.59
C THR A 220 -26.07 5.86 -10.83
N VAL A 221 -24.83 5.38 -10.77
CA VAL A 221 -24.10 4.92 -11.96
C VAL A 221 -23.04 3.85 -11.64
N ALA A 222 -22.84 2.94 -12.60
CA ALA A 222 -21.71 2.02 -12.57
C ALA A 222 -20.43 2.76 -12.99
N CYS A 223 -19.43 2.73 -12.11
CA CYS A 223 -18.17 3.44 -12.27
C CYS A 223 -17.01 2.48 -12.57
N SER A 224 -16.03 2.95 -13.34
CA SER A 224 -14.76 2.26 -13.47
C SER A 224 -13.57 3.20 -13.59
N ARG A 225 -12.39 2.68 -13.25
CA ARG A 225 -11.09 3.34 -13.40
C ARG A 225 -10.09 2.37 -14.01
N LEU A 226 -9.42 2.80 -15.07
CA LEU A 226 -8.27 2.13 -15.67
C LEU A 226 -7.02 2.95 -15.34
N GLN A 227 -6.06 2.31 -14.67
CA GLN A 227 -4.79 2.92 -14.25
C GLN A 227 -3.74 1.83 -13.98
N ILE A 228 -2.46 2.21 -13.99
CA ILE A 228 -1.36 1.37 -13.49
C ILE A 228 -1.52 1.14 -11.97
N PRO A 229 -1.51 -0.11 -11.46
CA PRO A 229 -1.71 -0.40 -10.05
C PRO A 229 -0.46 -0.16 -9.19
N LEU A 230 0.16 1.02 -9.30
CA LEU A 230 1.35 1.40 -8.55
C LEU A 230 1.09 2.64 -7.69
N THR A 231 1.78 2.72 -6.56
CA THR A 231 1.91 3.95 -5.75
C THR A 231 3.35 4.12 -5.30
N PHE A 232 3.74 5.28 -4.78
CA PHE A 232 5.09 5.49 -4.24
C PHE A 232 5.31 4.70 -2.94
N ALA A 233 6.53 4.21 -2.74
CA ALA A 233 6.88 3.34 -1.62
C ALA A 233 7.96 3.93 -0.70
N TYR A 234 7.94 5.25 -0.42
CA TYR A 234 8.79 5.83 0.61
C TYR A 234 8.06 5.98 1.95
N LYS A 235 6.80 6.44 1.89
CA LYS A 235 5.90 6.58 3.03
C LYS A 235 4.55 5.94 2.71
N VAL A 236 3.96 5.27 3.70
CA VAL A 236 2.61 4.67 3.65
C VAL A 236 1.79 5.04 4.88
#